data_AF-A0A1V5L2T9-F1
#
_entry.id   AF-A0A1V5L2T9-F1
#
_cell.length_a   1.000
_cell.length_b   1.000
_cell.length_c   1.000
_cell.angle_alpha   90.00
_cell.angle_beta   90.00
_cell.angle_gamma   90.00
#
_symmetry.space_group_name_H-M   'P 1'
#
loop_
_entity.id
_entity.type
_entity.pdbx_description
1 polymer ?
#
loop_
_entity_poly.entity_id
_entity_poly.type
_entity_poly.pdbx_seq_one_letter_code
_entity_poly.pdbx_strand_id
1 'polypeptide(L)'
;MRLGRNLGDHPHDVLKYVLDKNPQGHAVEFGVYKGTTLALIAEHMPVTGFDSGQGLPEDWRPGFGKGRFAWKQPPAVPNADLVIGMFADTLPTWSPPDTLGLVHIDCDLYSSTVTVLRYLEPYLLPGCWIVFDEYHGYPGAEEHEAKAWAEFKDRTGIKTRVHGHGPEQLAIRVE
;
A
#
# COMPACT_ATOMS: atom_id res chain seq x y z
N MET A 1 10.59 13.04 10.27
CA MET A 1 9.49 12.28 10.91
C MET A 1 10.12 11.22 11.80
N ARG A 2 9.59 10.94 13.00
CA ARG A 2 10.06 9.80 13.82
C ARG A 2 9.34 8.54 13.34
N LEU A 3 10.08 7.49 13.02
CA LEU A 3 9.54 6.22 12.47
C LEU A 3 8.79 5.38 13.52
N GLY A 4 8.77 5.80 14.78
CA GLY A 4 8.13 5.06 15.87
C GLY A 4 9.03 3.95 16.38
N ARG A 5 8.44 2.86 16.88
CA ARG A 5 9.17 1.68 17.37
C ARG A 5 9.38 0.68 16.24
N ASN A 6 10.43 -0.13 16.32
CA ASN A 6 10.57 -1.32 15.48
C ASN A 6 9.44 -2.32 15.86
N LEU A 7 8.72 -2.82 14.86
CA LEU A 7 7.60 -3.76 14.98
C LEU A 7 7.97 -5.21 14.62
N GLY A 8 9.15 -5.42 14.04
CA GLY A 8 9.67 -6.70 13.60
C GLY A 8 10.70 -6.52 12.49
N ASP A 9 11.44 -7.59 12.20
CA ASP A 9 12.47 -7.61 11.16
C ASP A 9 12.05 -8.42 9.92
N HIS A 10 10.89 -9.10 9.97
CA HIS A 10 10.35 -9.80 8.81
C HIS A 10 9.46 -8.84 7.98
N PRO A 11 9.50 -8.89 6.64
CA PRO A 11 8.80 -7.93 5.77
C PRO A 11 7.31 -7.73 6.12
N HIS A 12 6.59 -8.81 6.44
CA HIS A 12 5.16 -8.72 6.75
C HIS A 12 4.82 -8.39 8.21
N ASP A 13 5.79 -8.19 9.11
CA ASP A 13 5.51 -7.99 10.54
C ASP A 13 4.74 -6.69 10.81
N VAL A 14 5.03 -5.64 10.03
CA VAL A 14 4.30 -4.36 10.13
C VAL A 14 2.85 -4.51 9.71
N LEU A 15 2.59 -5.21 8.60
CA LEU A 15 1.23 -5.50 8.12
C LEU A 15 0.47 -6.33 9.16
N LYS A 16 1.08 -7.42 9.67
CA LYS A 16 0.48 -8.26 10.71
C LYS A 16 0.17 -7.48 11.98
N TYR A 17 1.08 -6.61 12.42
CA TYR A 17 0.84 -5.76 13.58
C TYR A 17 -0.42 -4.89 13.41
N VAL A 18 -0.68 -4.38 12.20
CA VAL A 18 -1.90 -3.61 11.89
C VAL A 18 -3.13 -4.51 11.84
N LEU A 19 -3.04 -5.68 11.21
CA LEU A 19 -4.14 -6.67 11.18
C LEU A 19 -4.54 -7.12 12.60
N ASP A 20 -3.58 -7.27 13.51
CA ASP A 20 -3.81 -7.55 14.94
C ASP A 20 -4.55 -6.42 15.68
N LYS A 21 -4.64 -5.22 15.10
CA LYS A 21 -5.49 -4.12 15.62
C LYS A 21 -6.94 -4.23 15.18
N ASN A 22 -7.28 -5.27 14.42
CA ASN A 22 -8.61 -5.56 13.92
C ASN A 22 -9.25 -4.34 13.23
N PRO A 23 -8.63 -3.80 12.17
CA PRO A 23 -9.23 -2.74 11.36
C PRO A 23 -10.62 -3.16 10.86
N GLN A 24 -11.53 -2.20 10.75
CA GLN A 24 -12.93 -2.44 10.37
C GLN A 24 -13.23 -1.83 8.99
N GLY A 25 -14.17 -2.40 8.27
CA GLY A 25 -14.53 -1.98 6.91
C GLY A 25 -13.81 -2.80 5.85
N HIS A 26 -13.42 -2.14 4.76
CA HIS A 26 -12.77 -2.77 3.60
C HIS A 26 -11.28 -2.43 3.54
N ALA A 27 -10.46 -3.36 3.06
CA ALA A 27 -9.05 -3.12 2.80
C ALA A 27 -8.78 -2.93 1.30
N VAL A 28 -7.74 -2.18 0.98
CA VAL A 28 -7.20 -2.10 -0.37
C VAL A 28 -5.69 -2.34 -0.36
N GLU A 29 -5.21 -3.08 -1.35
CA GLU A 29 -3.78 -3.30 -1.61
C GLU A 29 -3.44 -2.81 -3.01
N PHE A 30 -2.35 -2.06 -3.15
CA PHE A 30 -1.85 -1.58 -4.42
C PHE A 30 -0.47 -2.17 -4.69
N GLY A 31 -0.38 -3.02 -5.70
CA GLY A 31 0.75 -3.94 -5.91
C GLY A 31 0.47 -5.29 -5.26
N VAL A 32 0.16 -6.31 -6.07
CA VAL A 32 -0.28 -7.63 -5.59
C VAL A 32 0.76 -8.70 -5.92
N TYR A 33 1.34 -8.67 -7.11
CA TYR A 33 2.29 -9.64 -7.62
C TYR A 33 1.86 -11.11 -7.41
N LYS A 34 2.38 -11.78 -6.36
CA LYS A 34 2.07 -13.18 -6.02
C LYS A 34 0.82 -13.33 -5.14
N GLY A 35 0.29 -12.23 -4.62
CA GLY A 35 -0.86 -12.20 -3.72
C GLY A 35 -0.55 -12.61 -2.28
N THR A 36 0.73 -12.61 -1.86
CA THR A 36 1.11 -13.06 -0.52
C THR A 36 0.52 -12.17 0.58
N THR A 37 0.69 -10.86 0.46
CA THR A 37 0.14 -9.87 1.39
C THR A 37 -1.37 -9.71 1.21
N LEU A 38 -1.86 -9.74 -0.04
CA LEU A 38 -3.31 -9.82 -0.31
C LEU A 38 -3.98 -10.96 0.44
N ALA A 39 -3.38 -12.17 0.43
CA ALA A 39 -3.90 -13.32 1.13
C ALA A 39 -3.89 -13.12 2.65
N LEU A 40 -2.82 -12.54 3.21
CA LEU A 40 -2.76 -12.21 4.63
C LEU A 40 -3.89 -11.25 5.03
N ILE A 41 -4.17 -10.24 4.22
CA ILE A 41 -5.27 -9.30 4.48
C ILE A 41 -6.62 -10.01 4.35
N ALA A 42 -6.81 -10.81 3.29
CA ALA A 42 -8.05 -11.53 3.01
C ALA A 42 -8.44 -12.56 4.08
N GLU A 43 -7.47 -13.07 4.84
CA GLU A 43 -7.73 -13.92 6.01
C GLU A 43 -8.38 -13.15 7.18
N HIS A 44 -8.25 -11.82 7.21
CA HIS A 44 -8.68 -10.98 8.33
C HIS A 44 -9.89 -10.11 8.00
N MET A 45 -9.97 -9.60 6.77
CA MET A 45 -11.01 -8.66 6.35
C MET A 45 -11.22 -8.69 4.82
N PRO A 46 -12.40 -8.24 4.33
CA PRO A 46 -12.62 -8.07 2.90
C PRO A 46 -11.57 -7.14 2.28
N VAL A 47 -11.03 -7.52 1.12
CA VAL A 47 -9.95 -6.77 0.47
C VAL A 47 -10.10 -6.75 -1.04
N THR A 48 -9.74 -5.61 -1.63
CA THR A 48 -9.55 -5.46 -3.08
C THR A 48 -8.08 -5.17 -3.39
N GLY A 49 -7.45 -6.04 -4.18
CA GLY A 49 -6.12 -5.83 -4.72
C GLY A 49 -6.15 -5.13 -6.08
N PHE A 50 -5.20 -4.22 -6.31
CA PHE A 50 -5.00 -3.53 -7.59
C PHE A 50 -3.62 -3.86 -8.13
N ASP A 51 -3.54 -4.34 -9.37
CA ASP A 51 -2.28 -4.66 -10.03
C ASP A 51 -2.41 -4.57 -11.55
N SER A 52 -1.35 -4.16 -12.23
CA SER A 52 -1.38 -4.04 -13.70
C SER A 52 -1.32 -5.40 -14.42
N GLY A 53 -0.80 -6.43 -13.75
CA GLY A 53 -0.41 -7.69 -14.38
C GLY A 53 0.88 -7.64 -15.18
N GLN A 54 1.37 -6.43 -15.47
CA GLN A 54 2.47 -6.15 -16.39
C GLN A 54 3.77 -5.84 -15.65
N GLY A 55 3.74 -5.86 -14.31
CA GLY A 55 4.87 -5.47 -13.48
C GLY A 55 5.12 -3.97 -13.49
N LEU A 56 6.33 -3.59 -13.11
CA LEU A 56 6.74 -2.18 -13.02
C LEU A 56 6.58 -1.45 -14.38
N PRO A 57 5.96 -0.26 -14.41
CA PRO A 57 5.84 0.53 -15.64
C PRO A 57 7.15 1.17 -16.11
N GLU A 58 8.11 1.35 -15.21
CA GLU A 58 9.43 1.95 -15.40
C GLU A 58 10.48 1.31 -14.49
N ASP A 59 11.75 1.67 -14.66
CA ASP A 59 12.82 1.18 -13.78
C ASP A 59 12.70 1.82 -12.38
N TRP A 60 12.88 1.01 -11.34
CA TRP A 60 12.78 1.46 -9.95
C TRP A 60 14.13 1.70 -9.30
N ARG A 61 14.88 0.63 -9.04
CA ARG A 61 16.20 0.64 -8.39
C ARG A 61 17.11 -0.44 -9.00
N PRO A 62 18.44 -0.42 -8.78
CA PRO A 62 19.33 -1.45 -9.33
C PRO A 62 18.83 -2.87 -9.05
N GLY A 63 18.62 -3.67 -10.11
CA GLY A 63 18.06 -5.02 -10.03
C GLY A 63 16.54 -5.13 -10.24
N PHE A 64 15.83 -4.00 -10.33
CA PHE A 64 14.38 -3.92 -10.49
C PHE A 64 14.03 -3.02 -11.68
N GLY A 65 14.18 -3.57 -12.87
CA GLY A 65 13.84 -2.89 -14.13
C GLY A 65 12.36 -3.00 -14.50
N LYS A 66 11.96 -2.24 -15.51
CA LYS A 66 10.62 -2.28 -16.11
C LYS A 66 10.15 -3.72 -16.40
N GLY A 67 8.89 -3.99 -16.09
CA GLY A 67 8.25 -5.30 -16.25
C GLY A 67 8.62 -6.30 -15.15
N ARG A 68 9.48 -5.94 -14.18
CA ARG A 68 9.69 -6.75 -12.99
C ARG A 68 8.37 -6.94 -12.26
N PHE A 69 8.16 -8.14 -11.71
CA PHE A 69 6.92 -8.56 -11.06
C PHE A 69 5.71 -8.82 -11.97
N ALA A 70 5.90 -8.78 -13.30
CA ALA A 70 4.85 -9.25 -14.21
C ALA A 70 4.50 -10.72 -13.96
N TRP A 71 3.22 -11.05 -14.13
CA TRP A 71 2.72 -12.42 -14.00
C TRP A 71 2.04 -12.87 -15.30
N LYS A 72 2.08 -14.18 -15.55
CA LYS A 72 1.41 -14.77 -16.73
C LYS A 72 -0.10 -14.90 -16.54
N GLN A 73 -0.53 -15.02 -15.29
CA GLN A 73 -1.93 -15.22 -14.92
C GLN A 73 -2.22 -14.70 -13.50
N PRO A 74 -3.48 -14.33 -13.22
CA PRO A 74 -4.07 -14.14 -11.91
C PRO A 74 -3.37 -14.75 -10.70
N PRO A 75 -2.84 -14.07 -9.66
CA PRO A 75 -2.82 -14.75 -8.38
C PRO A 75 -4.26 -15.03 -7.96
N ALA A 76 -4.56 -16.29 -7.63
CA ALA A 76 -5.86 -16.67 -7.10
C ALA A 76 -5.82 -16.57 -5.57
N VAL A 77 -6.42 -15.52 -5.03
CA VAL A 77 -6.50 -15.28 -3.58
C VAL A 77 -7.98 -15.40 -3.17
N PRO A 78 -8.36 -16.47 -2.46
CA PRO A 78 -9.73 -16.61 -1.95
C PRO A 78 -10.12 -15.43 -1.07
N ASN A 79 -11.38 -15.02 -1.14
CA ASN A 79 -11.95 -13.91 -0.36
C ASN A 79 -11.35 -12.52 -0.67
N ALA A 80 -10.61 -12.39 -1.77
CA ALA A 80 -10.14 -11.10 -2.28
C ALA A 80 -10.72 -10.84 -3.68
N ASP A 81 -11.08 -9.59 -3.93
CA ASP A 81 -11.33 -9.09 -5.29
C ASP A 81 -10.02 -8.61 -5.91
N LEU A 82 -9.86 -8.81 -7.22
CA LEU A 82 -8.69 -8.33 -7.96
C LEU A 82 -9.12 -7.44 -9.11
N VAL A 83 -8.62 -6.21 -9.12
CA VAL A 83 -8.82 -5.23 -10.19
C VAL A 83 -7.54 -5.16 -11.02
N ILE A 84 -7.62 -5.63 -12.26
CA ILE A 84 -6.47 -5.74 -13.16
C ILE A 84 -6.43 -4.53 -14.09
N GLY A 85 -5.33 -3.78 -14.04
CA GLY A 85 -5.07 -2.62 -14.89
C GLY A 85 -4.19 -1.58 -14.21
N MET A 86 -3.77 -0.56 -14.96
CA MET A 86 -3.00 0.54 -14.39
C MET A 86 -3.87 1.34 -13.40
N PHE A 87 -3.29 1.79 -12.29
CA PHE A 87 -4.01 2.56 -11.27
C PHE A 87 -4.73 3.79 -11.86
N ALA A 88 -4.09 4.49 -12.80
CA ALA A 88 -4.67 5.65 -13.47
C ALA A 88 -5.92 5.32 -14.32
N ASP A 89 -6.03 4.07 -14.79
CA ASP A 89 -7.14 3.63 -15.63
C ASP A 89 -8.27 3.00 -14.80
N THR A 90 -7.93 2.32 -13.70
CA THR A 90 -8.89 1.54 -12.91
C THR A 90 -9.54 2.36 -11.81
N LEU A 91 -8.76 3.17 -11.08
CA LEU A 91 -9.24 3.89 -9.90
C LEU A 91 -10.36 4.91 -10.21
N PRO A 92 -10.34 5.69 -11.31
CA PRO A 92 -11.40 6.66 -11.57
C PRO A 92 -12.82 6.09 -11.65
N THR A 93 -12.95 4.78 -11.90
CA THR A 93 -14.25 4.10 -12.00
C THR A 93 -14.54 3.15 -10.83
N TRP A 94 -13.55 2.95 -9.96
CA TRP A 94 -13.73 2.15 -8.77
C TRP A 94 -14.30 3.01 -7.64
N SER A 95 -14.99 2.38 -6.71
CA SER A 95 -15.41 2.99 -5.45
C SER A 95 -15.35 1.92 -4.35
N PRO A 96 -14.89 2.26 -3.15
CA PRO A 96 -14.85 1.29 -2.07
C PRO A 96 -16.27 0.87 -1.67
N PRO A 97 -16.50 -0.43 -1.41
CA PRO A 97 -17.83 -0.93 -1.05
C PRO A 97 -18.26 -0.51 0.36
N ASP A 98 -17.30 -0.14 1.21
CA ASP A 98 -17.48 0.37 2.57
C ASP A 98 -16.33 1.33 2.92
N THR A 99 -16.32 1.87 4.14
CA THR A 99 -15.23 2.67 4.70
C THR A 99 -13.91 1.89 4.65
N LEU A 100 -12.83 2.58 4.27
CA LEU A 100 -11.50 1.97 4.23
C LEU A 100 -10.91 1.83 5.64
N GLY A 101 -10.78 0.59 6.09
CA GLY A 101 -10.12 0.25 7.35
C GLY A 101 -8.61 0.16 7.25
N LEU A 102 -8.12 -0.26 6.08
CA LEU A 102 -6.71 -0.50 5.79
C LEU A 102 -6.39 -0.15 4.33
N VAL A 103 -5.33 0.60 4.14
CA VAL A 103 -4.69 0.87 2.85
C VAL A 103 -3.27 0.30 2.91
N HIS A 104 -2.98 -0.69 2.09
CA HIS A 104 -1.64 -1.25 1.91
C HIS A 104 -1.04 -0.69 0.60
N ILE A 105 0.01 0.11 0.73
CA ILE A 105 0.73 0.75 -0.38
C ILE A 105 2.01 -0.06 -0.60
N ASP A 106 2.05 -0.82 -1.68
CA ASP A 106 3.19 -1.62 -2.15
C ASP A 106 3.43 -1.30 -3.64
N CYS A 107 3.58 0.00 -3.92
CA CYS A 107 3.55 0.52 -5.29
C CYS A 107 4.95 0.67 -5.90
N ASP A 108 6.00 0.56 -5.06
CA ASP A 108 7.43 0.81 -5.30
C ASP A 108 7.78 2.23 -5.75
N LEU A 109 7.05 2.75 -6.74
CA LEU A 109 7.35 3.97 -7.48
C LEU A 109 6.63 5.18 -6.89
N TYR A 110 7.31 6.32 -7.00
CA TYR A 110 6.75 7.63 -6.67
C TYR A 110 5.47 7.93 -7.45
N SER A 111 5.53 7.77 -8.78
CA SER A 111 4.44 8.07 -9.71
C SER A 111 3.18 7.25 -9.42
N SER A 112 3.35 5.95 -9.18
CA SER A 112 2.30 5.03 -8.73
C SER A 112 1.69 5.47 -7.40
N THR A 113 2.53 5.74 -6.40
CA THR A 113 2.08 6.13 -5.05
C THR A 113 1.31 7.45 -5.06
N VAL A 114 1.77 8.46 -5.82
CA VAL A 114 1.05 9.73 -5.98
C VAL A 114 -0.33 9.49 -6.60
N THR A 115 -0.42 8.64 -7.62
CA THR A 115 -1.69 8.33 -8.29
C THR A 115 -2.69 7.72 -7.31
N VAL A 116 -2.24 6.73 -6.53
CA VAL A 116 -3.04 6.07 -5.50
C VAL A 116 -3.48 7.04 -4.41
N LEU A 117 -2.55 7.81 -3.83
CA LEU A 117 -2.87 8.74 -2.74
C LEU A 117 -3.84 9.85 -3.18
N ARG A 118 -3.70 10.37 -4.41
CA ARG A 118 -4.63 11.36 -4.97
C ARG A 118 -6.04 10.81 -5.08
N TYR A 119 -6.18 9.57 -5.53
CA TYR A 119 -7.47 8.92 -5.60
C TYR A 119 -8.06 8.62 -4.22
N LEU A 120 -7.22 8.21 -3.26
CA LEU A 120 -7.65 7.82 -1.92
C LEU A 120 -8.02 8.99 -1.01
N GLU A 121 -7.65 10.22 -1.34
CA GLU A 121 -7.88 11.42 -0.52
C GLU A 121 -9.29 11.53 0.12
N PRO A 122 -10.41 11.36 -0.61
CA PRO A 122 -11.74 11.43 -0.01
C PRO A 122 -12.10 10.23 0.90
N TYR A 123 -11.31 9.15 0.87
CA TYR A 123 -11.57 7.91 1.59
C TYR A 123 -10.66 7.69 2.81
N LEU A 124 -9.59 8.47 2.96
CA LEU A 124 -8.68 8.42 4.11
C LEU A 124 -9.29 9.10 5.34
N LEU A 125 -10.30 8.45 5.94
CA LEU A 125 -11.04 8.95 7.10
C LEU A 125 -10.34 8.61 8.43
N PRO A 126 -10.63 9.36 9.52
CA PRO A 126 -10.13 9.06 10.85
C PRO A 126 -10.31 7.59 11.25
N GLY A 127 -9.25 6.99 11.78
CA GLY A 127 -9.21 5.60 12.17
C GLY A 127 -8.69 4.64 11.09
N CYS A 128 -8.65 5.04 9.82
CA CYS A 128 -8.06 4.28 8.71
C CYS A 128 -6.57 4.02 8.95
N TRP A 129 -6.14 2.79 8.72
CA TRP A 129 -4.73 2.42 8.75
C TRP A 129 -4.11 2.54 7.36
N ILE A 130 -2.85 2.99 7.32
CA ILE A 130 -2.05 2.99 6.10
C ILE A 130 -0.74 2.26 6.43
N VAL A 131 -0.39 1.28 5.62
CA VAL A 131 0.88 0.56 5.67
C VAL A 131 1.59 0.79 4.35
N PHE A 132 2.80 1.31 4.40
CA PHE A 132 3.72 1.39 3.26
C PHE A 132 4.68 0.22 3.32
N ASP A 133 4.90 -0.49 2.22
CA ASP A 133 5.80 -1.65 2.20
C ASP A 133 7.27 -1.23 2.04
N GLU A 134 7.54 -0.17 1.27
CA GLU A 134 8.88 0.27 0.87
C GLU A 134 9.09 1.77 1.20
N TYR A 135 8.85 2.14 2.46
CA TYR A 135 8.92 3.53 2.92
C TYR A 135 10.35 4.03 3.17
N HIS A 136 11.24 3.16 3.66
CA HIS A 136 12.63 3.51 3.99
C HIS A 136 13.54 2.29 3.85
N GLY A 137 14.78 2.36 4.36
CA GLY A 137 15.62 1.17 4.55
C GLY A 137 16.52 0.78 3.38
N TYR A 138 16.34 1.40 2.20
CA TYR A 138 17.19 1.22 1.03
C TYR A 138 17.64 2.56 0.42
N PRO A 139 18.76 2.58 -0.35
CA PRO A 139 19.23 3.80 -1.00
C PRO A 139 18.20 4.37 -1.99
N GLY A 140 17.80 5.62 -1.79
CA GLY A 140 16.85 6.32 -2.66
C GLY A 140 15.38 6.16 -2.26
N ALA A 141 15.05 5.45 -1.18
CA ALA A 141 13.67 5.30 -0.69
C ALA A 141 12.97 6.65 -0.46
N GLU A 142 13.73 7.67 -0.08
CA GLU A 142 13.26 9.04 0.10
C GLU A 142 12.73 9.71 -1.17
N GLU A 143 12.96 9.15 -2.35
CA GLU A 143 12.46 9.64 -3.63
C GLU A 143 11.19 8.93 -4.11
N HIS A 144 10.72 7.91 -3.38
CA HIS A 144 9.60 7.05 -3.76
C HIS A 144 8.38 7.25 -2.86
N GLU A 145 7.90 6.19 -2.18
CA GLU A 145 6.68 6.22 -1.38
C GLU A 145 6.76 7.27 -0.26
N ALA A 146 7.93 7.41 0.37
CA ALA A 146 8.17 8.42 1.40
C ALA A 146 8.00 9.85 0.88
N LYS A 147 8.47 10.13 -0.34
CA LYS A 147 8.30 11.44 -0.99
C LYS A 147 6.84 11.71 -1.28
N ALA A 148 6.17 10.77 -1.93
CA ALA A 148 4.76 10.88 -2.29
C ALA A 148 3.89 11.13 -1.06
N TRP A 149 4.16 10.41 0.04
CA TRP A 149 3.47 10.60 1.30
C TRP A 149 3.77 11.95 1.97
N ALA A 150 5.02 12.41 1.94
CA ALA A 150 5.39 13.72 2.47
C ALA A 150 4.64 14.85 1.75
N GLU A 151 4.69 14.86 0.42
CA GLU A 151 3.99 15.86 -0.39
C GLU A 151 2.46 15.78 -0.24
N PHE A 152 1.92 14.56 -0.12
CA PHE A 152 0.49 14.37 0.13
C PHE A 152 0.06 14.99 1.46
N LYS A 153 0.81 14.77 2.54
CA LYS A 153 0.52 15.37 3.85
C LYS A 153 0.64 16.89 3.81
N ASP A 154 1.68 17.42 3.19
CA ASP A 154 1.89 18.87 3.12
C ASP A 154 0.75 19.57 2.37
N ARG A 155 0.25 18.93 1.30
CA ARG A 155 -0.87 19.46 0.51
C ARG A 155 -2.22 19.38 1.23
N THR A 156 -2.51 18.26 1.89
CA THR A 156 -3.84 17.97 2.45
C THR A 156 -3.99 18.43 3.90
N GLY A 157 -2.87 18.57 4.61
CA GLY A 157 -2.87 18.80 6.06
C GLY A 157 -3.33 17.61 6.90
N ILE A 158 -3.53 16.43 6.28
CA ILE A 158 -4.04 15.21 6.94
C ILE A 158 -3.24 14.91 8.22
N LYS A 159 -3.96 14.61 9.30
CA LYS A 159 -3.36 14.25 10.58
C LYS A 159 -3.23 12.74 10.66
N THR A 160 -2.03 12.30 11.03
CA THR A 160 -1.71 10.89 11.16
C THR A 160 -0.81 10.64 12.35
N ARG A 161 -0.94 9.47 12.93
CA ARG A 161 -0.08 8.95 13.98
C ARG A 161 0.80 7.84 13.44
N VAL A 162 2.10 7.90 13.72
CA VAL A 162 3.03 6.80 13.46
C VAL A 162 2.92 5.76 14.57
N HIS A 163 2.78 4.49 14.19
CA HIS A 163 2.73 3.38 15.13
C HIS A 163 4.05 2.61 15.22
N GLY A 164 4.77 2.52 14.12
CA GLY A 164 6.07 1.86 14.08
C GLY A 164 6.46 1.48 12.67
N HIS A 165 7.60 0.80 12.57
CA HIS A 165 8.23 0.49 11.30
C HIS A 165 8.90 -0.89 11.34
N GLY A 166 9.20 -1.42 10.16
CA GLY A 166 10.04 -2.60 9.96
C GLY A 166 11.41 -2.18 9.40
N PRO A 167 12.11 -3.07 8.69
CA PRO A 167 13.31 -2.70 7.95
C PRO A 167 13.04 -1.64 6.89
N GLU A 168 11.92 -1.77 6.17
CA GLU A 168 11.53 -0.87 5.06
C GLU A 168 10.10 -0.32 5.23
N GLN A 169 9.22 -1.07 5.91
CA GLN A 169 7.80 -0.79 6.05
C GLN A 169 7.50 0.29 7.10
N LEU A 170 6.39 1.01 6.94
CA LEU A 170 5.87 1.97 7.92
C LEU A 170 4.36 1.80 8.15
N ALA A 171 3.95 1.67 9.42
CA ALA A 171 2.53 1.70 9.82
C ALA A 171 2.14 3.05 10.41
N ILE A 172 1.10 3.65 9.85
CA ILE A 172 0.48 4.88 10.33
C ILE A 172 -1.05 4.74 10.42
N ARG A 173 -1.68 5.63 11.18
CA ARG A 173 -3.13 5.70 11.32
C ARG A 173 -3.62 7.12 11.16
N VAL A 174 -4.69 7.33 10.41
CA VAL A 174 -5.35 8.63 10.25
C VAL A 174 -6.05 9.03 11.55
N GLU A 175 -5.88 10.29 11.96
CA GLU A 175 -6.49 10.89 13.17
C GLU A 175 -7.71 11.75 12.85
#